data_AF-A0A925QHU3-F1
#
_entry.id   AF-A0A925QHU3-F1
#
_cell.length_a   1.000
_cell.length_b   1.000
_cell.length_c   1.000
_cell.angle_alpha   90.00
_cell.angle_beta   90.00
_cell.angle_gamma   90.00
#
_symmetry.space_group_name_H-M   'P 1'
#
loop_
_entity.id
_entity.type
_entity.pdbx_description
1 polymer ?
#
loop_
_entity_poly.entity_id
_entity_poly.type
_entity_poly.pdbx_seq_one_letter_code
_entity_poly.pdbx_strand_id
1 'polypeptide(L)'
;MIWTPPYRATRTGMRLPVSASKVFYHRDSLIQRRDVSFRDELEKPAPALARLSSEQGERLLDIAREASTIRYRELYGFTHGDPARVFKTHLGRGVDIFITCLPPGVRLPLRAYHAAMIFKNGVAVGYFEGLSLFERMESGFNLYYTFRDGETAWLYARTLNVFRHLLGVTAFAIDPYQIGYENEEGIESGAFWFYRKLGFRPTNPEILKLVSQEEKKIASRPGYRTSARTLRKLAAGPMTFESDKSTLSSKPGDWDRFSVRNIGLGIQRRMASGFEGDAEKFRVDSVKSLARMLDINADRSGAGRSALTDFAVTLSLIDDLGGWSRNEKQALRRIIQAKAGADERTYLNLMQKHPRLRKTIIKLGSK
;
A
#
# COMPACT_ATOMS: atom_id res chain seq x y z
N MET A 1 31.06 20.77 -9.76
CA MET A 1 30.77 21.11 -8.34
C MET A 1 30.34 19.82 -7.66
N ILE A 2 31.09 19.33 -6.66
CA ILE A 2 30.73 18.10 -5.93
C ILE A 2 29.70 18.52 -4.86
N TRP A 3 28.47 18.01 -4.96
CA TRP A 3 27.46 18.23 -3.92
C TRP A 3 27.80 17.36 -2.71
N THR A 4 27.85 17.97 -1.53
CA THR A 4 28.09 17.28 -0.25
C THR A 4 26.85 17.44 0.64
N PRO A 5 26.25 16.35 1.15
CA PRO A 5 25.09 16.47 2.02
C PRO A 5 25.47 17.17 3.35
N PRO A 6 24.64 18.08 3.87
CA PRO A 6 24.86 18.63 5.21
C PRO A 6 24.78 17.52 6.26
N TYR A 7 25.44 17.67 7.41
CA TYR A 7 25.47 16.64 8.46
C TYR A 7 24.07 16.13 8.85
N ARG A 8 23.08 17.03 8.90
CA ARG A 8 21.66 16.69 9.19
C ARG A 8 21.00 15.76 8.16
N ALA A 9 21.53 15.69 6.94
CA ALA A 9 21.05 14.80 5.88
C ALA A 9 21.82 13.46 5.85
N THR A 10 22.87 13.30 6.67
CA THR A 10 23.63 12.06 6.77
C THR A 10 22.91 11.01 7.62
N ARG A 11 23.28 9.73 7.45
CA ARG A 11 22.72 8.62 8.24
C ARG A 11 22.90 8.81 9.76
N THR A 12 23.98 9.48 10.18
CA THR A 12 24.32 9.69 11.60
C THR A 12 23.66 10.94 12.18
N GLY A 13 23.65 12.04 11.40
CA GLY A 13 23.18 13.34 11.86
C GLY A 13 21.67 13.58 11.70
N MET A 14 20.97 12.79 10.89
CA MET A 14 19.54 12.95 10.65
C MET A 14 18.69 12.59 11.86
N ARG A 15 18.10 13.60 12.50
CA ARG A 15 17.19 13.45 13.63
C ARG A 15 16.14 14.57 13.65
N LEU A 16 14.90 14.20 13.96
CA LEU A 16 13.90 15.16 14.39
C LEU A 16 14.19 15.62 15.83
N PRO A 17 13.92 16.89 16.17
CA PRO A 17 14.06 17.35 17.53
C PRO A 17 13.06 16.62 18.44
N VAL A 18 13.56 16.05 19.53
CA VAL A 18 12.75 15.41 20.58
C VAL A 18 13.14 16.03 21.91
N SER A 19 12.15 16.52 22.65
CA SER A 19 12.38 17.01 24.02
C SER A 19 12.91 15.87 24.89
N ALA A 20 13.88 16.15 25.77
CA ALA A 20 14.49 15.15 26.64
C ALA A 20 13.45 14.38 27.48
N SER A 21 12.38 15.04 27.92
CA SER A 21 11.28 14.43 28.67
C SER A 21 10.39 13.49 27.83
N LYS A 22 10.49 13.55 26.50
CA LYS A 22 9.74 12.72 25.55
C LYS A 22 10.57 11.57 24.98
N VAL A 23 11.85 11.46 25.33
CA VAL A 23 12.68 10.32 24.91
C VAL A 23 12.19 9.07 25.62
N PHE A 24 11.84 8.06 24.83
CA PHE A 24 11.46 6.77 25.37
C PHE A 24 12.70 5.92 25.67
N TYR A 25 12.85 5.54 26.93
CA TYR A 25 13.87 4.60 27.38
C TYR A 25 13.22 3.24 27.63
N HIS A 26 13.78 2.20 27.02
CA HIS A 26 13.36 0.83 27.30
C HIS A 26 13.79 0.47 28.72
N ARG A 27 12.82 0.12 29.58
CA ARG A 27 13.05 -0.42 30.92
C ARG A 27 12.95 -1.94 30.98
N ASP A 28 12.34 -2.53 29.95
CA ASP A 28 12.12 -3.96 29.78
C ASP A 28 12.72 -4.43 28.46
N SER A 29 12.75 -5.76 28.27
CA SER A 29 13.14 -6.38 27.01
C SER A 29 12.34 -5.83 25.83
N LEU A 30 12.96 -5.83 24.64
CA LEU A 30 12.27 -5.51 23.40
C LEU A 30 11.16 -6.53 23.13
N ILE A 31 10.04 -6.05 22.56
CA ILE A 31 8.94 -6.92 22.14
C ILE A 31 9.44 -7.83 21.03
N GLN A 32 9.55 -9.14 21.31
CA GLN A 32 9.96 -10.09 20.30
C GLN A 32 8.77 -10.47 19.42
N ARG A 33 9.04 -11.00 18.22
CA ARG A 33 7.98 -11.48 17.32
C ARG A 33 7.03 -12.46 18.01
N ARG A 34 7.53 -13.28 18.94
CA ARG A 34 6.70 -14.28 19.67
C ARG A 34 5.70 -13.70 20.63
N ASP A 35 5.90 -12.46 21.03
CA ASP A 35 5.02 -11.74 21.94
C ASP A 35 3.98 -10.92 21.17
N VAL A 36 4.01 -10.96 19.82
CA VAL A 36 3.11 -10.21 18.94
C VAL A 36 2.05 -11.11 18.35
N SER A 37 0.79 -10.87 18.76
CA SER A 37 -0.38 -11.30 18.00
C SER A 37 -0.69 -10.23 16.95
N PHE A 38 -0.41 -10.52 15.69
CA PHE A 38 -0.62 -9.57 14.59
C PHE A 38 -2.08 -9.10 14.52
N ARG A 39 -3.03 -10.03 14.68
CA ARG A 39 -4.47 -9.75 14.64
C ARG A 39 -4.87 -8.80 15.76
N ASP A 40 -4.40 -9.02 16.97
CA ASP A 40 -4.77 -8.18 18.12
C ASP A 40 -4.19 -6.78 17.99
N GLU A 41 -2.93 -6.66 17.55
CA GLU A 41 -2.30 -5.36 17.29
C GLU A 41 -2.98 -4.58 16.16
N LEU A 42 -3.43 -5.29 15.11
CA LEU A 42 -4.17 -4.74 13.98
C LEU A 42 -5.56 -4.24 14.39
N GLU A 43 -6.20 -4.86 15.37
CA GLU A 43 -7.58 -4.58 15.81
C GLU A 43 -7.67 -3.65 17.02
N LYS A 44 -6.54 -3.21 17.58
CA LYS A 44 -6.50 -2.17 18.60
C LYS A 44 -7.19 -0.87 18.14
N PRO A 45 -7.64 -0.03 19.10
CA PRO A 45 -8.25 1.26 18.81
C PRO A 45 -7.40 2.13 17.87
N ALA A 46 -8.09 2.97 17.09
CA ALA A 46 -7.44 3.87 16.15
C ALA A 46 -6.43 4.78 16.88
N PRO A 47 -5.18 4.85 16.41
CA PRO A 47 -4.21 5.76 17.00
C PRO A 47 -4.59 7.20 16.62
N ALA A 48 -4.32 8.14 17.53
CA ALA A 48 -4.61 9.55 17.27
C ALA A 48 -3.80 10.04 16.06
N LEU A 49 -4.49 10.65 15.10
CA LEU A 49 -3.92 11.19 13.87
C LEU A 49 -4.11 12.71 13.87
N ALA A 50 -2.99 13.45 13.87
CA ALA A 50 -2.97 14.90 13.78
C ALA A 50 -2.52 15.32 12.39
N ARG A 51 -3.30 16.16 11.70
CA ARG A 51 -2.85 16.81 10.46
C ARG A 51 -1.85 17.91 10.82
N LEU A 52 -0.74 17.96 10.10
CA LEU A 52 0.29 18.98 10.26
C LEU A 52 -0.03 20.22 9.41
N SER A 53 0.59 21.36 9.72
CA SER A 53 0.56 22.51 8.83
C SER A 53 1.34 22.21 7.54
N SER A 54 1.04 22.95 6.46
CA SER A 54 1.76 22.75 5.19
C SER A 54 3.27 22.95 5.33
N GLU A 55 3.70 23.90 6.15
CA GLU A 55 5.13 24.13 6.43
C GLU A 55 5.78 22.95 7.15
N GLN A 56 5.11 22.39 8.16
CA GLN A 56 5.57 21.20 8.86
C GLN A 56 5.60 19.98 7.93
N GLY A 57 4.60 19.86 7.06
CA GLY A 57 4.52 18.80 6.06
C GLY A 57 5.66 18.87 5.05
N GLU A 58 5.97 20.05 4.51
CA GLU A 58 7.10 20.27 3.60
C GLU A 58 8.41 19.85 4.26
N ARG A 59 8.69 20.32 5.47
CA ARG A 59 9.90 19.96 6.22
C ARG A 59 10.05 18.45 6.44
N LEU A 60 8.94 17.74 6.65
CA LEU A 60 8.98 16.28 6.82
C LEU A 60 9.16 15.53 5.50
N LEU A 61 8.61 16.04 4.41
CA LEU A 61 8.87 15.51 3.07
C LEU A 61 10.33 15.71 2.68
N ASP A 62 10.94 16.86 3.00
CA ASP A 62 12.38 17.09 2.83
C ASP A 62 13.18 16.01 3.56
N ILE A 63 12.88 15.77 4.83
CA ILE A 63 13.57 14.75 5.63
C ILE A 63 13.34 13.35 5.04
N ALA A 64 12.13 13.01 4.61
CA ALA A 64 11.84 11.71 4.01
C ALA A 64 12.62 11.49 2.69
N ARG A 65 12.74 12.55 1.87
CA ARG A 65 13.54 12.55 0.64
C ARG A 65 15.03 12.40 0.98
N GLU A 66 15.58 13.23 1.86
CA GLU A 66 16.98 13.13 2.30
C GLU A 66 17.28 11.73 2.88
N ALA A 67 16.38 11.20 3.72
CA ALA A 67 16.56 9.90 4.39
C ALA A 67 16.63 8.74 3.39
N SER A 68 15.83 8.84 2.33
CA SER A 68 15.75 7.84 1.26
C SER A 68 16.95 7.99 0.32
N THR A 69 17.28 9.20 -0.11
CA THR A 69 18.37 9.49 -1.04
C THR A 69 19.73 9.04 -0.51
N ILE A 70 20.06 9.32 0.76
CA ILE A 70 21.35 8.89 1.37
C ILE A 70 21.47 7.37 1.52
N ARG A 71 20.38 6.64 1.25
CA ARG A 71 20.28 5.18 1.23
C ARG A 71 20.02 4.63 -0.15
N TYR A 72 20.16 5.46 -1.20
CA TYR A 72 19.93 5.09 -2.60
C TYR A 72 18.54 4.52 -2.83
N ARG A 73 17.54 5.11 -2.15
CA ARG A 73 16.13 4.79 -2.30
C ARG A 73 15.37 6.02 -2.76
N GLU A 74 14.35 5.79 -3.56
CA GLU A 74 13.33 6.77 -3.91
C GLU A 74 11.96 6.13 -3.70
N LEU A 75 11.01 6.90 -3.15
CA LEU A 75 9.61 6.51 -3.03
C LEU A 75 8.75 7.58 -3.67
N TYR A 76 7.81 7.15 -4.50
CA TYR A 76 6.93 8.04 -5.24
C TYR A 76 6.17 9.02 -4.34
N GLY A 77 5.69 8.56 -3.18
CA GLY A 77 4.98 9.40 -2.21
C GLY A 77 5.87 10.33 -1.37
N PHE A 78 7.19 10.13 -1.38
CA PHE A 78 8.12 11.11 -0.81
C PHE A 78 8.52 12.14 -1.86
N THR A 79 8.76 11.71 -3.10
CA THR A 79 9.08 12.60 -4.23
C THR A 79 7.94 13.56 -4.55
N HIS A 80 6.69 13.06 -4.53
CA HIS A 80 5.52 13.84 -4.92
C HIS A 80 4.49 14.02 -3.78
N GLY A 81 4.91 13.89 -2.53
CA GLY A 81 4.01 14.04 -1.39
C GLY A 81 3.33 15.41 -1.33
N ASP A 82 2.08 15.46 -0.86
CA ASP A 82 1.35 16.70 -0.64
C ASP A 82 1.70 17.29 0.75
N PRO A 83 2.47 18.39 0.83
CA PRO A 83 2.84 18.99 2.11
C PRO A 83 1.62 19.45 2.92
N ALA A 84 0.51 19.80 2.26
CA ALA A 84 -0.72 20.18 2.96
C ALA A 84 -1.44 18.98 3.59
N ARG A 85 -1.03 17.74 3.29
CA ARG A 85 -1.69 16.50 3.73
C ARG A 85 -0.72 15.50 4.34
N VAL A 86 0.13 16.02 5.23
CA VAL A 86 0.94 15.18 6.12
C VAL A 86 0.24 15.00 7.46
N PHE A 87 0.18 13.75 7.93
CA PHE A 87 -0.40 13.39 9.22
C PHE A 87 0.68 12.81 10.12
N LYS A 88 0.62 13.14 11.41
CA LYS A 88 1.46 12.56 12.45
C LYS A 88 0.63 11.66 13.35
N THR A 89 1.19 10.52 13.74
CA THR A 89 0.66 9.70 14.82
C THR A 89 1.76 9.22 15.75
N HIS A 90 1.40 9.04 17.02
CA HIS A 90 2.27 8.54 18.08
C HIS A 90 1.83 7.12 18.45
N LEU A 91 2.70 6.13 18.22
CA LEU A 91 2.38 4.72 18.50
C LEU A 91 2.77 4.28 19.92
N GLY A 92 3.34 5.18 20.72
CA GLY A 92 3.98 4.84 21.98
C GLY A 92 5.38 4.26 21.76
N ARG A 93 6.07 3.95 22.87
CA ARG A 93 7.46 3.44 22.85
C ARG A 93 8.42 4.34 22.08
N GLY A 94 8.19 5.65 22.05
CA GLY A 94 9.01 6.61 21.29
C GLY A 94 8.89 6.50 19.78
N VAL A 95 7.86 5.83 19.26
CA VAL A 95 7.62 5.71 17.82
C VAL A 95 6.65 6.76 17.32
N ASP A 96 7.10 7.52 16.33
CA ASP A 96 6.31 8.47 15.56
C ASP A 96 6.22 7.98 14.11
N ILE A 97 5.02 8.05 13.52
CA ILE A 97 4.80 7.80 12.10
C ILE A 97 4.27 9.09 11.46
N PHE A 98 4.89 9.48 10.34
CA PHE A 98 4.41 10.56 9.48
C PHE A 98 3.91 9.98 8.18
N ILE A 99 2.64 10.22 7.86
CA ILE A 99 1.96 9.68 6.69
C ILE A 99 1.79 10.81 5.69
N THR A 100 2.14 10.54 4.44
CA THR A 100 1.97 11.45 3.31
C THR A 100 1.03 10.84 2.28
N CYS A 101 0.29 11.72 1.61
CA CYS A 101 -0.63 11.41 0.52
C CYS A 101 -0.14 12.08 -0.77
N LEU A 102 -0.72 11.71 -1.90
CA LEU A 102 -0.44 12.36 -3.18
C LEU A 102 -1.41 13.51 -3.48
N PRO A 103 -0.92 14.64 -4.03
CA PRO A 103 -1.77 15.69 -4.57
C PRO A 103 -2.44 15.20 -5.86
N PRO A 104 -3.60 15.74 -6.25
CA PRO A 104 -4.42 15.18 -7.34
C PRO A 104 -3.71 15.00 -8.69
N GLY A 105 -2.75 15.86 -9.04
CA GLY A 105 -2.09 15.87 -10.36
C GLY A 105 -1.09 14.73 -10.61
N VAL A 106 -0.72 13.98 -9.57
CA VAL A 106 0.31 12.91 -9.63
C VAL A 106 -0.22 11.58 -9.10
N ARG A 107 -1.53 11.44 -8.91
CA ARG A 107 -2.10 10.21 -8.36
C ARG A 107 -1.97 9.06 -9.35
N LEU A 108 -1.83 7.85 -8.81
CA LEU A 108 -1.92 6.65 -9.64
C LEU A 108 -3.35 6.52 -10.21
N PRO A 109 -3.51 6.00 -11.44
CA PRO A 109 -4.82 5.95 -12.13
C PRO A 109 -5.95 5.32 -11.31
N LEU A 110 -5.67 4.16 -10.69
CA LEU A 110 -6.66 3.39 -9.92
C LEU A 110 -6.33 3.32 -8.43
N ARG A 111 -5.10 2.96 -8.09
CA ARG A 111 -4.70 2.78 -6.70
C ARG A 111 -4.60 4.12 -6.00
N ALA A 112 -5.05 4.20 -4.75
CA ALA A 112 -4.70 5.30 -3.87
C ALA A 112 -3.31 5.04 -3.29
N TYR A 113 -2.46 6.06 -3.24
CA TYR A 113 -1.09 5.92 -2.78
C TYR A 113 -0.91 6.65 -1.46
N HIS A 114 -0.34 5.96 -0.47
CA HIS A 114 0.14 6.57 0.76
C HIS A 114 1.55 6.08 1.05
N ALA A 115 2.39 6.94 1.60
CA ALA A 115 3.67 6.54 2.18
C ALA A 115 3.73 6.96 3.64
N ALA A 116 4.61 6.33 4.42
CA ALA A 116 4.90 6.79 5.75
C ALA A 116 6.39 6.70 6.07
N MET A 117 6.87 7.67 6.84
CA MET A 117 8.21 7.69 7.42
C MET A 117 8.10 7.35 8.91
N ILE A 118 8.97 6.47 9.40
CA ILE A 118 8.92 5.93 10.76
C ILE A 118 10.13 6.43 11.53
N PHE A 119 9.88 6.99 12.71
CA PHE A 119 10.91 7.50 13.60
C PHE A 119 10.85 6.81 14.96
N LYS A 120 12.02 6.55 15.56
CA LYS A 120 12.19 6.11 16.94
C LYS A 120 13.00 7.16 17.68
N ASN A 121 12.42 7.81 18.69
CA ASN A 121 13.05 8.92 19.42
C ASN A 121 13.65 9.98 18.47
N GLY A 122 12.93 10.30 17.39
CA GLY A 122 13.36 11.26 16.37
C GLY A 122 14.38 10.74 15.36
N VAL A 123 14.89 9.52 15.49
CA VAL A 123 15.78 8.89 14.51
C VAL A 123 14.96 8.18 13.45
N ALA A 124 15.25 8.45 12.17
CA ALA A 124 14.63 7.77 11.04
C ALA A 124 15.00 6.28 11.02
N VAL A 125 14.03 5.38 11.25
CA VAL A 125 14.27 3.93 11.35
C VAL A 125 13.75 3.13 10.16
N GLY A 126 12.81 3.68 9.40
CA GLY A 126 12.26 3.00 8.24
C GLY A 126 11.13 3.76 7.59
N TYR A 127 10.48 3.10 6.65
CA TYR A 127 9.38 3.65 5.86
C TYR A 127 8.35 2.58 5.49
N PHE A 128 7.21 3.05 5.02
CA PHE A 128 6.10 2.26 4.54
C PHE A 128 5.57 2.82 3.22
N GLU A 129 5.14 1.95 2.33
CA GLU A 129 4.40 2.27 1.11
C GLU A 129 3.11 1.44 1.10
N GLY A 130 1.99 2.12 0.83
CA GLY A 130 0.66 1.52 0.79
C GLY A 130 -0.05 1.88 -0.52
N LEU A 131 -0.32 0.88 -1.35
CA LEU A 131 -1.09 1.03 -2.59
C LEU A 131 -2.46 0.37 -2.39
N SER A 132 -3.50 1.19 -2.24
CA SER A 132 -4.83 0.73 -1.86
C SER A 132 -5.82 0.74 -3.01
N LEU A 133 -6.68 -0.28 -3.07
CA LEU A 133 -7.79 -0.39 -4.01
C LEU A 133 -8.95 -1.09 -3.29
N PHE A 134 -10.08 -0.38 -3.13
CA PHE A 134 -11.16 -0.79 -2.22
C PHE A 134 -10.64 -1.02 -0.79
N GLU A 135 -10.87 -2.20 -0.22
CA GLU A 135 -10.38 -2.61 1.09
C GLU A 135 -9.05 -3.39 1.07
N ARG A 136 -8.44 -3.54 -0.11
CA ARG A 136 -7.13 -4.18 -0.27
C ARG A 136 -6.02 -3.15 -0.30
N MET A 137 -4.92 -3.44 0.38
CA MET A 137 -3.67 -2.69 0.34
C MET A 137 -2.50 -3.60 -0.03
N GLU A 138 -1.71 -3.24 -1.03
CA GLU A 138 -0.33 -3.73 -1.16
C GLU A 138 0.53 -2.98 -0.15
N SER A 139 1.17 -3.71 0.77
CA SER A 139 1.96 -3.12 1.85
C SER A 139 3.45 -3.40 1.64
N GLY A 140 4.22 -2.35 1.35
CA GLY A 140 5.68 -2.36 1.39
C GLY A 140 6.16 -1.79 2.72
N PHE A 141 6.91 -2.55 3.49
CA PHE A 141 7.44 -2.11 4.78
C PHE A 141 8.93 -2.37 4.85
N ASN A 142 9.70 -1.35 5.18
CA ASN A 142 11.14 -1.47 5.24
C ASN A 142 11.69 -0.78 6.49
N LEU A 143 12.46 -1.52 7.27
CA LEU A 143 13.37 -0.95 8.26
C LEU A 143 14.77 -0.90 7.67
N TYR A 144 15.44 0.22 7.90
CA TYR A 144 16.84 0.34 7.54
C TYR A 144 17.65 -0.72 8.28
N TYR A 145 18.66 -1.29 7.62
CA TYR A 145 19.40 -2.46 8.11
C TYR A 145 19.86 -2.32 9.57
N THR A 146 20.29 -1.13 9.98
CA THR A 146 20.76 -0.80 11.35
C THR A 146 19.71 -1.01 12.42
N PHE A 147 18.41 -0.95 12.07
CA PHE A 147 17.29 -1.03 13.00
C PHE A 147 16.45 -2.31 12.82
N ARG A 148 16.96 -3.27 12.04
CA ARG A 148 16.36 -4.60 11.95
C ARG A 148 16.56 -5.37 13.24
N ASP A 149 15.80 -6.45 13.40
CA ASP A 149 15.79 -7.30 14.60
C ASP A 149 15.37 -6.61 15.91
N GLY A 150 14.83 -5.39 15.82
CA GLY A 150 14.13 -4.71 16.92
C GLY A 150 12.68 -5.18 17.06
N GLU A 151 11.79 -4.27 17.45
CA GLU A 151 10.35 -4.52 17.65
C GLU A 151 9.56 -4.60 16.33
N THR A 152 10.16 -5.19 15.29
CA THR A 152 9.73 -5.16 13.89
C THR A 152 8.30 -5.68 13.69
N ALA A 153 7.97 -6.82 14.29
CA ALA A 153 6.63 -7.42 14.18
C ALA A 153 5.54 -6.51 14.79
N TRP A 154 5.83 -5.93 15.95
CA TRP A 154 4.93 -4.99 16.63
C TRP A 154 4.77 -3.72 15.79
N LEU A 155 5.88 -3.14 15.33
CA LEU A 155 5.87 -1.93 14.52
C LEU A 155 5.11 -2.12 13.22
N TYR A 156 5.32 -3.24 12.52
CA TYR A 156 4.57 -3.57 11.30
C TYR A 156 3.07 -3.69 11.57
N ALA A 157 2.67 -4.44 12.59
CA ALA A 157 1.26 -4.60 12.95
C ALA A 157 0.59 -3.27 13.33
N ARG A 158 1.27 -2.44 14.14
CA ARG A 158 0.78 -1.10 14.49
C ARG A 158 0.73 -0.15 13.30
N THR A 159 1.64 -0.28 12.34
CA THR A 159 1.62 0.50 11.09
C THR A 159 0.41 0.13 10.25
N LEU A 160 0.12 -1.17 10.10
CA LEU A 160 -1.09 -1.62 9.40
C LEU A 160 -2.38 -1.25 10.14
N ASN A 161 -2.36 -1.21 11.48
CA ASN A 161 -3.47 -0.67 12.27
C ASN A 161 -3.78 0.79 11.92
N VAL A 162 -2.76 1.64 11.76
CA VAL A 162 -2.94 3.04 11.32
C VAL A 162 -3.66 3.07 9.97
N PHE A 163 -3.19 2.31 8.98
CA PHE A 163 -3.78 2.33 7.65
C PHE A 163 -5.17 1.70 7.57
N ARG A 164 -5.43 0.66 8.39
CA ARG A 164 -6.75 0.08 8.57
C ARG A 164 -7.78 1.13 8.98
N HIS A 165 -7.45 1.92 10.01
CA HIS A 165 -8.37 2.96 10.49
C HIS A 165 -8.41 4.18 9.57
N LEU A 166 -7.28 4.56 8.96
CA LEU A 166 -7.20 5.71 8.06
C LEU A 166 -7.95 5.48 6.74
N LEU A 167 -7.88 4.26 6.19
CA LEU A 167 -8.32 3.94 4.82
C LEU A 167 -9.44 2.89 4.76
N GLY A 168 -9.82 2.28 5.87
CA GLY A 168 -10.81 1.20 5.90
C GLY A 168 -10.31 -0.13 5.32
N VAL A 169 -8.99 -0.30 5.15
CA VAL A 169 -8.42 -1.53 4.56
C VAL A 169 -8.56 -2.72 5.52
N THR A 170 -8.91 -3.87 4.96
CA THR A 170 -9.14 -5.14 5.68
C THR A 170 -8.34 -6.30 5.08
N ALA A 171 -7.81 -6.13 3.85
CA ALA A 171 -6.97 -7.11 3.19
C ALA A 171 -5.59 -6.49 2.89
N PHE A 172 -4.51 -7.17 3.27
CA PHE A 172 -3.14 -6.73 3.06
C PHE A 172 -2.41 -7.76 2.21
N ALA A 173 -1.83 -7.31 1.10
CA ALA A 173 -1.05 -8.12 0.18
C ALA A 173 0.43 -7.73 0.23
N ILE A 174 1.30 -8.72 0.15
CA ILE A 174 2.75 -8.56 0.08
C ILE A 174 3.19 -8.96 -1.33
N ASP A 175 3.90 -8.04 -1.98
CA ASP A 175 4.49 -8.29 -3.29
C ASP A 175 5.60 -9.36 -3.20
N PRO A 176 5.71 -10.29 -4.18
CA PRO A 176 6.77 -11.30 -4.22
C PRO A 176 8.18 -10.74 -3.98
N TYR A 177 8.50 -9.56 -4.50
CA TYR A 177 9.80 -8.93 -4.32
C TYR A 177 10.11 -8.66 -2.84
N GLN A 178 9.11 -8.30 -2.04
CA GLN A 178 9.26 -8.02 -0.60
C GLN A 178 9.54 -9.29 0.22
N ILE A 179 9.24 -10.48 -0.31
CA ILE A 179 9.46 -11.78 0.35
C ILE A 179 10.59 -12.61 -0.25
N GLY A 180 11.32 -12.04 -1.23
CA GLY A 180 12.57 -12.61 -1.75
C GLY A 180 12.55 -13.03 -3.22
N TYR A 181 11.48 -12.79 -3.98
CA TYR A 181 11.47 -13.02 -5.42
C TYR A 181 12.37 -12.00 -6.10
N GLU A 182 13.44 -12.47 -6.77
CA GLU A 182 14.45 -11.60 -7.39
C GLU A 182 15.11 -10.60 -6.41
N ASN A 183 15.04 -10.89 -5.11
CA ASN A 183 15.53 -10.02 -4.04
C ASN A 183 16.27 -10.85 -2.99
N GLU A 184 17.60 -10.91 -3.08
CA GLU A 184 18.42 -11.73 -2.18
C GLU A 184 18.34 -11.24 -0.72
N GLU A 185 18.18 -9.93 -0.49
CA GLU A 185 17.98 -9.36 0.85
C GLU A 185 16.71 -9.94 1.53
N GLY A 186 15.66 -10.19 0.75
CA GLY A 186 14.43 -10.84 1.22
C GLY A 186 14.64 -12.32 1.59
N ILE A 187 15.52 -13.01 0.86
CA ILE A 187 15.89 -14.41 1.13
C ILE A 187 16.76 -14.50 2.40
N GLU A 188 17.79 -13.66 2.51
CA GLU A 188 18.71 -13.63 3.65
C GLU A 188 18.00 -13.26 4.96
N SER A 189 17.08 -12.30 4.91
CA SER A 189 16.29 -11.89 6.08
C SER A 189 15.21 -12.89 6.48
N GLY A 190 14.91 -13.89 5.65
CA GLY A 190 13.82 -14.84 5.90
C GLY A 190 12.44 -14.18 5.88
N ALA A 191 12.26 -13.13 5.07
CA ALA A 191 11.05 -12.30 5.01
C ALA A 191 9.78 -13.13 4.81
N PHE A 192 9.84 -14.17 3.97
CA PHE A 192 8.72 -15.10 3.78
C PHE A 192 8.17 -15.64 5.12
N TRP A 193 9.04 -16.16 5.98
CA TRP A 193 8.64 -16.72 7.27
C TRP A 193 8.25 -15.65 8.28
N PHE A 194 8.77 -14.42 8.16
CA PHE A 194 8.31 -13.29 8.94
C PHE A 194 6.82 -13.04 8.71
N TYR A 195 6.39 -12.84 7.46
CA TYR A 195 4.98 -12.61 7.14
C TYR A 195 4.11 -13.84 7.40
N ARG A 196 4.60 -15.05 7.10
CA ARG A 196 3.85 -16.29 7.36
C ARG A 196 3.52 -16.45 8.83
N LYS A 197 4.48 -16.16 9.73
CA LYS A 197 4.28 -16.21 11.20
C LYS A 197 3.33 -15.12 11.72
N LEU A 198 3.11 -14.05 10.96
CA LEU A 198 2.11 -13.02 11.27
C LEU A 198 0.70 -13.38 10.74
N GLY A 199 0.54 -14.54 10.09
CA GLY A 199 -0.74 -15.02 9.59
C GLY A 199 -1.01 -14.75 8.12
N PHE A 200 -0.04 -14.20 7.38
CA PHE A 200 -0.17 -14.09 5.93
C PHE A 200 -0.10 -15.48 5.29
N ARG A 201 -0.89 -15.70 4.23
CA ARG A 201 -0.92 -16.94 3.47
C ARG A 201 -0.52 -16.68 2.02
N PRO A 202 0.31 -17.53 1.40
CA PRO A 202 0.46 -17.53 -0.05
C PRO A 202 -0.89 -17.74 -0.73
N THR A 203 -1.13 -17.05 -1.85
CA THR A 203 -2.38 -17.21 -2.60
C THR A 203 -2.29 -18.31 -3.68
N ASN A 204 -1.09 -18.77 -4.01
CA ASN A 204 -0.86 -19.86 -4.96
C ASN A 204 -0.96 -21.24 -4.25
N PRO A 205 -1.84 -22.14 -4.71
CA PRO A 205 -2.02 -23.48 -4.12
C PRO A 205 -0.74 -24.33 -4.08
N GLU A 206 0.12 -24.28 -5.10
CA GLU A 206 1.36 -25.05 -5.13
C GLU A 206 2.37 -24.53 -4.10
N ILE A 207 2.42 -23.22 -3.91
CA ILE A 207 3.24 -22.60 -2.86
C ILE A 207 2.69 -22.97 -1.48
N LEU A 208 1.36 -22.95 -1.29
CA LEU A 208 0.73 -23.38 -0.03
C LEU A 208 1.07 -24.83 0.33
N LYS A 209 1.08 -25.73 -0.66
CA LYS A 209 1.51 -27.12 -0.48
C LYS A 209 2.96 -27.21 -0.02
N LEU A 210 3.85 -26.43 -0.64
CA LEU A 210 5.26 -26.36 -0.25
C LEU A 210 5.45 -25.79 1.17
N VAL A 211 4.72 -24.73 1.53
CA VAL A 211 4.71 -24.18 2.89
C VAL A 211 4.35 -25.25 3.90
N SER A 212 3.27 -26.00 3.64
CA SER A 212 2.80 -27.05 4.56
C SER A 212 3.85 -28.14 4.79
N GLN A 213 4.65 -28.47 3.76
CA GLN A 213 5.75 -29.42 3.89
C GLN A 213 6.92 -28.85 4.70
N GLU A 214 7.25 -27.57 4.50
CA GLU A 214 8.30 -26.90 5.27
C GLU A 214 7.90 -26.68 6.73
N GLU A 215 6.65 -26.33 7.00
CA GLU A 215 6.11 -26.20 8.38
C GLU A 215 6.23 -27.53 9.14
N LYS A 216 5.96 -28.67 8.49
CA LYS A 216 6.17 -30.01 9.09
C LYS A 216 7.65 -30.27 9.43
N LYS A 217 8.59 -29.84 8.57
CA LYS A 217 10.03 -29.97 8.85
C LYS A 217 10.46 -29.08 9.99
N ILE A 218 10.00 -27.83 10.01
CA ILE A 218 10.28 -26.86 11.09
C ILE A 218 9.78 -27.39 12.43
N ALA A 219 8.58 -27.99 12.46
CA ALA A 219 7.99 -28.55 13.68
C ALA A 219 8.70 -29.81 14.18
N SER A 220 9.14 -30.68 13.27
CA SER A 220 9.73 -32.00 13.63
C SER A 220 11.25 -31.98 13.87
N ARG A 221 11.97 -30.94 13.42
CA ARG A 221 13.43 -30.90 13.45
C ARG A 221 13.93 -29.64 14.17
N PRO A 222 14.35 -29.74 15.44
CA PRO A 222 14.95 -28.63 16.17
C PRO A 222 16.14 -28.04 15.38
N GLY A 223 16.18 -26.71 15.27
CA GLY A 223 17.24 -25.99 14.55
C GLY A 223 17.13 -26.00 13.02
N TYR A 224 16.14 -26.68 12.43
CA TYR A 224 15.94 -26.68 10.98
C TYR A 224 15.67 -25.27 10.45
N ARG A 225 16.37 -24.90 9.36
CA ARG A 225 16.10 -23.71 8.57
C ARG A 225 15.79 -24.10 7.13
N THR A 226 14.72 -23.51 6.58
CA THR A 226 14.41 -23.59 5.15
C THR A 226 15.59 -23.04 4.35
N SER A 227 16.07 -23.82 3.38
CA SER A 227 17.22 -23.42 2.55
C SER A 227 16.87 -22.26 1.63
N ALA A 228 17.87 -21.47 1.23
CA ALA A 228 17.69 -20.36 0.27
C ALA A 228 17.03 -20.82 -1.04
N ARG A 229 17.39 -22.01 -1.55
CA ARG A 229 16.76 -22.62 -2.74
C ARG A 229 15.25 -22.79 -2.56
N THR A 230 14.81 -23.25 -1.39
CA THR A 230 13.39 -23.43 -1.11
C THR A 230 12.70 -22.10 -0.82
N LEU A 231 13.36 -21.16 -0.14
CA LEU A 231 12.84 -19.80 0.06
C LEU A 231 12.54 -19.10 -1.27
N ARG A 232 13.41 -19.22 -2.28
CA ARG A 232 13.16 -18.66 -3.62
C ARG A 232 11.90 -19.24 -4.28
N LYS A 233 11.62 -20.54 -4.08
CA LYS A 233 10.38 -21.17 -4.54
C LYS A 233 9.16 -20.66 -3.78
N LEU A 234 9.29 -20.48 -2.47
CA LEU A 234 8.23 -19.97 -1.61
C LEU A 234 7.88 -18.51 -1.94
N ALA A 235 8.89 -17.70 -2.24
CA ALA A 235 8.73 -16.28 -2.56
C ALA A 235 8.11 -16.01 -3.94
N ALA A 236 7.98 -17.02 -4.81
CA ALA A 236 7.54 -16.86 -6.20
C ALA A 236 6.07 -16.41 -6.38
N GLY A 237 5.30 -16.27 -5.30
CA GLY A 237 3.91 -15.81 -5.36
C GLY A 237 3.57 -14.93 -4.16
N PRO A 238 2.56 -14.07 -4.30
CA PRO A 238 2.22 -13.09 -3.28
C PRO A 238 1.65 -13.77 -2.03
N MET A 239 1.74 -13.06 -0.91
CA MET A 239 1.09 -13.44 0.33
C MET A 239 0.00 -12.44 0.67
N THR A 240 -1.10 -12.91 1.26
CA THR A 240 -2.22 -12.06 1.67
C THR A 240 -2.65 -12.38 3.10
N PHE A 241 -3.03 -11.34 3.83
CA PHE A 241 -3.76 -11.42 5.09
C PHE A 241 -5.12 -10.76 4.89
N GLU A 242 -6.20 -11.40 5.34
CA GLU A 242 -7.55 -10.84 5.33
C GLU A 242 -8.12 -10.86 6.75
N SER A 243 -8.64 -9.72 7.20
CA SER A 243 -9.32 -9.63 8.49
C SER A 243 -10.70 -10.28 8.42
N ASP A 244 -10.95 -11.21 9.34
CA ASP A 244 -12.23 -11.92 9.53
C ASP A 244 -13.40 -10.96 9.84
N LYS A 245 -13.10 -9.69 10.19
CA LYS A 245 -14.10 -8.63 10.41
C LYS A 245 -14.46 -7.85 9.14
N SER A 246 -13.97 -8.25 7.97
CA SER A 246 -14.37 -7.59 6.71
C SER A 246 -15.87 -7.80 6.46
N THR A 247 -16.61 -6.71 6.31
CA THR A 247 -18.03 -6.74 5.94
C THR A 247 -18.25 -6.76 4.43
N LEU A 248 -17.17 -6.65 3.65
CA LEU A 248 -17.20 -6.54 2.19
C LEU A 248 -17.10 -7.89 1.47
N SER A 249 -16.69 -8.93 2.20
CA SER A 249 -16.70 -10.30 1.70
C SER A 249 -17.37 -11.23 2.70
N SER A 250 -18.15 -12.18 2.19
CA SER A 250 -18.72 -13.26 2.98
C SER A 250 -17.76 -14.44 3.17
N LYS A 251 -16.65 -14.50 2.40
CA LYS A 251 -15.60 -15.53 2.49
C LYS A 251 -14.21 -14.96 2.20
N PRO A 252 -13.15 -15.42 2.88
CA PRO A 252 -11.78 -15.07 2.52
C PRO A 252 -11.46 -15.51 1.08
N GLY A 253 -10.54 -14.80 0.42
CA GLY A 253 -9.94 -15.22 -0.85
C GLY A 253 -10.40 -14.47 -2.09
N ASP A 254 -11.27 -13.48 -1.97
CA ASP A 254 -11.70 -12.61 -3.08
C ASP A 254 -10.50 -12.03 -3.85
N TRP A 255 -9.42 -11.73 -3.14
CA TRP A 255 -8.21 -11.11 -3.68
C TRP A 255 -7.12 -12.08 -4.10
N ASP A 256 -7.29 -13.40 -3.90
CA ASP A 256 -6.21 -14.37 -4.05
C ASP A 256 -5.63 -14.44 -5.46
N ARG A 257 -6.50 -14.23 -6.44
CA ARG A 257 -6.16 -14.26 -7.86
C ARG A 257 -5.93 -12.88 -8.45
N PHE A 258 -6.12 -11.83 -7.66
CA PHE A 258 -6.10 -10.47 -8.17
C PHE A 258 -4.68 -9.96 -8.40
N SER A 259 -4.43 -9.43 -9.60
CA SER A 259 -3.26 -8.61 -9.91
C SER A 259 -3.68 -7.39 -10.71
N VAL A 260 -3.27 -6.20 -10.25
CA VAL A 260 -3.52 -4.94 -10.97
C VAL A 260 -2.91 -4.95 -12.38
N ARG A 261 -1.83 -5.71 -12.58
CA ARG A 261 -1.18 -5.89 -13.90
C ARG A 261 -2.15 -6.47 -14.93
N ASN A 262 -3.05 -7.38 -14.52
CA ASN A 262 -4.00 -8.01 -15.44
C ASN A 262 -5.01 -7.01 -15.99
N ILE A 263 -5.36 -5.97 -15.22
CA ILE A 263 -6.18 -4.85 -15.71
C ILE A 263 -5.41 -4.09 -16.80
N GLY A 264 -4.14 -3.74 -16.54
CA GLY A 264 -3.28 -3.07 -17.52
C GLY A 264 -3.13 -3.87 -18.83
N LEU A 265 -2.91 -5.19 -18.73
CA LEU A 265 -2.86 -6.07 -19.91
C LEU A 265 -4.20 -6.18 -20.64
N GLY A 266 -5.32 -6.15 -19.91
CA GLY A 266 -6.66 -6.09 -20.49
C GLY A 266 -6.88 -4.80 -21.30
N ILE A 267 -6.47 -3.65 -20.73
CA ILE A 267 -6.52 -2.35 -21.37
C ILE A 267 -5.70 -2.35 -22.67
N GLN A 268 -4.46 -2.85 -22.63
CA GLN A 268 -3.59 -2.94 -23.80
C GLN A 268 -4.19 -3.80 -24.91
N ARG A 269 -4.80 -4.94 -24.58
CA ARG A 269 -5.50 -5.79 -25.56
C ARG A 269 -6.69 -5.07 -26.20
N ARG A 270 -7.50 -4.34 -25.40
CA ARG A 270 -8.65 -3.57 -25.91
C ARG A 270 -8.21 -2.44 -26.84
N MET A 271 -7.13 -1.74 -26.49
CA MET A 271 -6.53 -0.70 -27.32
C MET A 271 -6.03 -1.26 -28.66
N ALA A 272 -5.29 -2.38 -28.63
CA ALA A 272 -4.79 -3.02 -29.83
C ALA A 272 -5.92 -3.48 -30.77
N SER A 273 -6.96 -4.13 -30.25
CA SER A 273 -8.03 -4.70 -31.07
C SER A 273 -9.06 -3.68 -31.56
N GLY A 274 -9.34 -2.64 -30.78
CA GLY A 274 -10.40 -1.67 -31.07
C GLY A 274 -9.92 -0.35 -31.68
N PHE A 275 -8.61 -0.07 -31.56
CA PHE A 275 -8.04 1.24 -31.90
C PHE A 275 -6.71 1.13 -32.66
N GLU A 276 -6.35 -0.06 -33.17
CA GLU A 276 -5.10 -0.28 -33.92
C GLU A 276 -3.84 0.12 -33.14
N GLY A 277 -3.92 0.12 -31.80
CA GLY A 277 -2.83 0.56 -30.93
C GLY A 277 -2.74 2.07 -30.72
N ASP A 278 -3.65 2.88 -31.27
CA ASP A 278 -3.69 4.33 -31.06
C ASP A 278 -4.21 4.66 -29.65
N ALA A 279 -3.27 5.03 -28.76
CA ALA A 279 -3.55 5.35 -27.38
C ALA A 279 -4.38 6.63 -27.19
N GLU A 280 -4.18 7.64 -28.04
CA GLU A 280 -4.89 8.92 -27.92
C GLU A 280 -6.33 8.77 -28.40
N LYS A 281 -6.54 8.12 -29.54
CA LYS A 281 -7.89 7.78 -30.02
C LYS A 281 -8.66 6.94 -29.01
N PHE A 282 -8.01 5.94 -28.42
CA PHE A 282 -8.62 5.10 -27.39
C PHE A 282 -9.01 5.88 -26.14
N ARG A 283 -8.14 6.78 -25.63
CA ARG A 283 -8.45 7.64 -24.48
C ARG A 283 -9.64 8.55 -24.78
N VAL A 284 -9.63 9.23 -25.92
CA VAL A 284 -10.70 10.17 -26.32
C VAL A 284 -12.04 9.44 -26.45
N ASP A 285 -12.08 8.28 -27.11
CA ASP A 285 -13.31 7.50 -27.26
C ASP A 285 -13.81 6.96 -25.92
N SER A 286 -12.92 6.42 -25.09
CA SER A 286 -13.25 5.93 -23.75
C SER A 286 -13.89 7.02 -22.90
N VAL A 287 -13.32 8.24 -22.91
CA VAL A 287 -13.87 9.39 -22.17
C VAL A 287 -15.25 9.77 -22.69
N LYS A 288 -15.42 9.88 -24.01
CA LYS A 288 -16.73 10.20 -24.62
C LYS A 288 -17.78 9.15 -24.30
N SER A 289 -17.41 7.87 -24.32
CA SER A 289 -18.31 6.76 -23.98
C SER A 289 -18.71 6.80 -22.51
N LEU A 290 -17.75 6.92 -21.60
CA LEU A 290 -18.02 6.99 -20.16
C LEU A 290 -18.83 8.23 -19.79
N ALA A 291 -18.50 9.39 -20.36
CA ALA A 291 -19.22 10.65 -20.14
C ALA A 291 -20.69 10.54 -20.53
N ARG A 292 -21.01 9.86 -21.64
CA ARG A 292 -22.41 9.58 -22.04
C ARG A 292 -23.09 8.60 -21.08
N MET A 293 -22.46 7.47 -20.76
CA MET A 293 -23.04 6.45 -19.87
C MET A 293 -23.32 6.98 -18.46
N LEU A 294 -22.43 7.86 -17.99
CA LEU A 294 -22.51 8.49 -16.68
C LEU A 294 -23.03 9.91 -16.74
N ASP A 295 -23.53 10.43 -17.87
CA ASP A 295 -24.06 11.81 -17.95
C ASP A 295 -23.20 12.82 -17.14
N ILE A 296 -21.90 12.82 -17.47
CA ILE A 296 -20.86 13.68 -16.90
C ILE A 296 -20.42 14.64 -18.01
N ASN A 297 -20.28 15.93 -17.69
CA ASN A 297 -19.61 16.85 -18.60
C ASN A 297 -18.12 16.45 -18.79
N ALA A 298 -17.73 16.16 -20.03
CA ALA A 298 -16.38 15.76 -20.41
C ALA A 298 -15.38 16.94 -20.44
N ASP A 299 -15.87 18.19 -20.48
CA ASP A 299 -15.05 19.42 -20.51
C ASP A 299 -14.55 19.82 -19.12
N ARG A 300 -14.00 18.85 -18.39
CA ARG A 300 -13.30 19.10 -17.13
C ARG A 300 -11.88 19.58 -17.41
N SER A 301 -11.34 20.37 -16.49
CA SER A 301 -9.94 20.79 -16.48
C SER A 301 -9.17 20.15 -15.30
N GLY A 302 -7.84 20.16 -15.39
CA GLY A 302 -6.93 19.70 -14.34
C GLY A 302 -7.21 18.27 -13.85
N ALA A 303 -7.16 18.07 -12.53
CA ALA A 303 -7.30 16.76 -11.89
C ALA A 303 -8.64 16.07 -12.19
N GLY A 304 -9.70 16.85 -12.42
CA GLY A 304 -11.02 16.31 -12.79
C GLY A 304 -11.01 15.62 -14.15
N ARG A 305 -10.19 16.12 -15.10
CA ARG A 305 -9.99 15.50 -16.41
C ARG A 305 -9.13 14.26 -16.30
N SER A 306 -7.99 14.32 -15.60
CA SER A 306 -7.08 13.18 -15.44
C SER A 306 -7.79 11.98 -14.81
N ALA A 307 -8.51 12.19 -13.70
CA ALA A 307 -9.26 11.12 -13.04
C ALA A 307 -10.35 10.52 -13.95
N LEU A 308 -11.06 11.35 -14.74
CA LEU A 308 -12.06 10.86 -15.68
C LEU A 308 -11.40 10.01 -16.78
N THR A 309 -10.28 10.46 -17.34
CA THR A 309 -9.53 9.73 -18.38
C THR A 309 -9.02 8.39 -17.88
N ASP A 310 -8.39 8.37 -16.70
CA ASP A 310 -7.84 7.16 -16.08
C ASP A 310 -8.93 6.11 -15.82
N PHE A 311 -10.07 6.57 -15.29
CA PHE A 311 -11.24 5.71 -15.09
C PHE A 311 -11.86 5.27 -16.41
N ALA A 312 -11.97 6.14 -17.40
CA ALA A 312 -12.57 5.83 -18.69
C ALA A 312 -11.87 4.65 -19.36
N VAL A 313 -10.54 4.66 -19.39
CA VAL A 313 -9.75 3.58 -19.96
C VAL A 313 -9.98 2.26 -19.21
N THR A 314 -10.01 2.28 -17.87
CA THR A 314 -10.25 1.07 -17.08
C THR A 314 -11.68 0.54 -17.23
N LEU A 315 -12.67 1.43 -17.15
CA LEU A 315 -14.09 1.09 -17.21
C LEU A 315 -14.53 0.69 -18.63
N SER A 316 -13.73 1.00 -19.66
CA SER A 316 -13.94 0.49 -21.03
C SER A 316 -13.89 -1.04 -21.13
N LEU A 317 -13.31 -1.73 -20.13
CA LEU A 317 -13.29 -3.19 -20.02
C LEU A 317 -14.61 -3.78 -19.48
N ILE A 318 -15.58 -2.94 -19.12
CA ILE A 318 -16.86 -3.34 -18.53
C ILE A 318 -17.96 -3.14 -19.58
N ASP A 319 -18.22 -4.17 -20.38
CA ASP A 319 -19.20 -4.09 -21.48
C ASP A 319 -20.64 -3.83 -20.98
N ASP A 320 -20.99 -4.28 -19.77
CA ASP A 320 -22.33 -4.15 -19.20
C ASP A 320 -22.57 -2.84 -18.42
N LEU A 321 -21.61 -1.90 -18.39
CA LEU A 321 -21.70 -0.66 -17.60
C LEU A 321 -22.95 0.16 -17.96
N GLY A 322 -23.35 0.16 -19.24
CA GLY A 322 -24.57 0.80 -19.72
C GLY A 322 -25.85 0.28 -19.05
N GLY A 323 -25.87 -1.00 -18.63
CA GLY A 323 -26.99 -1.64 -17.95
C GLY A 323 -26.97 -1.50 -16.43
N TRP A 324 -26.02 -0.76 -15.85
CA TRP A 324 -25.99 -0.51 -14.41
C TRP A 324 -27.15 0.40 -14.00
N SER A 325 -27.67 0.19 -12.79
CA SER A 325 -28.77 1.00 -12.26
C SER A 325 -28.36 2.46 -12.12
N ARG A 326 -29.36 3.36 -12.05
CA ARG A 326 -29.12 4.80 -11.84
C ARG A 326 -28.31 5.07 -10.58
N ASN A 327 -28.59 4.36 -9.49
CA ASN A 327 -27.90 4.51 -8.20
C ASN A 327 -26.44 4.06 -8.30
N GLU A 328 -26.15 2.94 -8.96
CA GLU A 328 -24.78 2.47 -9.19
C GLU A 328 -23.99 3.47 -10.04
N LYS A 329 -24.57 3.96 -11.14
CA LYS A 329 -23.95 4.98 -11.98
C LYS A 329 -23.69 6.27 -11.19
N GLN A 330 -24.62 6.72 -10.36
CA GLN A 330 -24.43 7.90 -9.52
C GLN A 330 -23.33 7.70 -8.47
N ALA A 331 -23.25 6.51 -7.85
CA ALA A 331 -22.17 6.15 -6.93
C ALA A 331 -20.82 6.15 -7.65
N LEU A 332 -20.75 5.62 -8.87
CA LEU A 332 -19.54 5.66 -9.70
C LEU A 332 -19.09 7.08 -10.06
N ARG A 333 -20.03 7.99 -10.39
CA ARG A 333 -19.72 9.42 -10.60
C ARG A 333 -19.04 10.02 -9.36
N ARG A 334 -19.56 9.73 -8.16
CA ARG A 334 -19.00 10.22 -6.89
C ARG A 334 -17.60 9.66 -6.62
N ILE A 335 -17.34 8.39 -6.96
CA ILE A 335 -16.01 7.78 -6.86
C ILE A 335 -15.01 8.52 -7.75
N ILE A 336 -15.34 8.74 -9.02
CA ILE A 336 -14.46 9.44 -9.98
C ILE A 336 -14.18 10.88 -9.52
N GLN A 337 -15.20 11.58 -9.02
CA GLN A 337 -15.03 12.93 -8.46
C GLN A 337 -14.14 12.93 -7.22
N ALA A 338 -14.31 11.96 -6.31
CA ALA A 338 -13.48 11.84 -5.12
C ALA A 338 -12.01 11.56 -5.46
N LYS A 339 -11.73 10.82 -6.54
CA LYS A 339 -10.37 10.58 -7.03
C LYS A 339 -9.65 11.87 -7.44
N ALA A 340 -10.37 12.86 -7.95
CA ALA A 340 -9.83 14.19 -8.27
C ALA A 340 -9.83 15.15 -7.07
N GLY A 341 -10.54 14.81 -5.99
CA GLY A 341 -10.66 15.64 -4.80
C GLY A 341 -9.36 15.75 -4.01
N ALA A 342 -9.33 16.55 -2.94
CA ALA A 342 -8.09 16.76 -2.21
C ALA A 342 -7.61 15.50 -1.43
N ASP A 343 -8.44 14.47 -1.22
CA ASP A 343 -8.14 13.34 -0.33
C ASP A 343 -8.56 11.98 -0.94
N GLU A 344 -7.64 11.02 -1.02
CA GLU A 344 -7.96 9.68 -1.52
C GLU A 344 -8.67 8.78 -0.50
N ARG A 345 -8.80 9.20 0.77
CA ARG A 345 -9.59 8.48 1.78
C ARG A 345 -11.07 8.39 1.41
N THR A 346 -11.64 9.51 0.98
CA THR A 346 -13.03 9.57 0.51
C THR A 346 -13.22 8.68 -0.71
N TYR A 347 -12.25 8.69 -1.63
CA TYR A 347 -12.24 7.83 -2.80
C TYR A 347 -12.30 6.34 -2.41
N LEU A 348 -11.41 5.87 -1.53
CA LEU A 348 -11.42 4.47 -1.08
C LEU A 348 -12.71 4.10 -0.34
N ASN A 349 -13.20 4.98 0.54
CA ASN A 349 -14.45 4.73 1.28
C ASN A 349 -15.66 4.56 0.33
N LEU A 350 -15.75 5.39 -0.71
CA LEU A 350 -16.80 5.27 -1.71
C LEU A 350 -16.65 4.02 -2.57
N MET A 351 -15.42 3.63 -2.93
CA MET A 351 -15.17 2.38 -3.63
C MET A 351 -15.65 1.17 -2.82
N GLN A 352 -15.32 1.12 -1.53
CA GLN A 352 -15.73 0.06 -0.60
C GLN A 352 -17.27 -0.06 -0.53
N LYS A 353 -17.99 1.06 -0.68
CA LYS A 353 -19.46 1.10 -0.70
C LYS A 353 -20.10 0.73 -2.05
N HIS A 354 -19.33 0.30 -3.05
CA HIS A 354 -19.82 -0.04 -4.38
C HIS A 354 -19.58 -1.51 -4.74
N PRO A 355 -20.43 -2.46 -4.29
CA PRO A 355 -20.21 -3.90 -4.44
C PRO A 355 -20.07 -4.38 -5.90
N ARG A 356 -20.89 -3.85 -6.81
CA ARG A 356 -20.82 -4.23 -8.24
C ARG A 356 -19.48 -3.85 -8.88
N LEU A 357 -19.01 -2.62 -8.66
CA LEU A 357 -17.70 -2.17 -9.11
C LEU A 357 -16.57 -3.01 -8.49
N ARG A 358 -16.63 -3.27 -7.17
CA ARG A 358 -15.66 -4.16 -6.49
C ARG A 358 -15.56 -5.53 -7.16
N LYS A 359 -16.69 -6.22 -7.30
CA LYS A 359 -16.77 -7.54 -7.94
C LYS A 359 -16.23 -7.51 -9.38
N THR A 360 -16.59 -6.49 -10.16
CA THR A 360 -16.14 -6.36 -11.55
C THR A 360 -14.65 -6.11 -11.65
N ILE A 361 -14.09 -5.21 -10.83
CA ILE A 361 -12.64 -4.92 -10.82
C ILE A 361 -11.84 -6.15 -10.38
N ILE A 362 -12.30 -6.87 -9.35
CA ILE A 362 -11.69 -8.14 -8.93
C ILE A 362 -11.69 -9.14 -10.09
N LYS A 363 -12.83 -9.31 -10.78
CA LYS A 363 -12.95 -10.19 -11.94
C LYS A 363 -11.97 -9.80 -13.05
N LEU A 364 -11.84 -8.51 -13.37
CA LEU A 364 -10.90 -8.02 -14.37
C LEU A 364 -9.44 -8.28 -13.98
N GLY A 365 -9.09 -8.11 -12.70
CA GLY A 365 -7.74 -8.37 -12.18
C GLY A 365 -7.42 -9.85 -11.95
N SER A 366 -8.40 -10.75 -12.00
CA SER A 366 -8.23 -12.19 -11.73
C SER A 366 -8.13 -13.08 -12.97
N LYS A 367 -8.23 -12.46 -14.17
CA LYS A 367 -8.18 -13.15 -15.46
C LYS A 367 -6.76 -13.53 -15.86
#